data_AF-A0A6N2CHI3-F1
#
_entry.id   AF-A0A6N2CHI3-F1
#
_cell.length_a   1.000
_cell.length_b   1.000
_cell.length_c   1.000
_cell.angle_alpha   90.00
_cell.angle_beta   90.00
_cell.angle_gamma   90.00
#
_symmetry.space_group_name_H-M   'P 1'
#
loop_
_entity.id
_entity.type
_entity.pdbx_description
1 polymer ?
#
loop_
_entity_poly.entity_id
_entity_poly.type
_entity_poly.pdbx_seq_one_letter_code
_entity_poly.pdbx_strand_id
1 'polypeptide(L)'
;MAEDPQDVADRELVFKRFDLNGDGQISSAELGETLKMLGSVTSEEVQYMMAELDTDGDGFISFKEFEEFARNNRGLIKDVAKVF
;
A
#
# COMPACT_ATOMS: atom_id res chain seq x y z
N MET A 1 -20.13 -3.77 -12.94
CA MET A 1 -19.80 -3.64 -11.50
C MET A 1 -19.36 -2.21 -11.27
N ALA A 2 -20.09 -1.44 -10.45
CA ALA A 2 -19.56 -0.18 -9.94
C ALA A 2 -18.62 -0.51 -8.78
N GLU A 3 -17.42 0.06 -8.75
CA GLU A 3 -16.57 0.00 -7.56
C GLU A 3 -17.31 0.70 -6.42
N ASP A 4 -17.37 0.07 -5.25
CA ASP A 4 -18.03 0.67 -4.10
C ASP A 4 -17.26 1.95 -3.74
N PRO A 5 -17.92 3.11 -3.59
CA PRO A 5 -17.23 4.37 -3.30
C PRO A 5 -16.42 4.29 -2.00
N GLN A 6 -16.79 3.38 -1.10
CA GLN A 6 -16.07 3.13 0.13
C GLN A 6 -14.71 2.45 -0.11
N ASP A 7 -14.64 1.49 -1.05
CA ASP A 7 -13.37 0.83 -1.40
C ASP A 7 -12.38 1.81 -2.05
N VAL A 8 -12.86 2.83 -2.78
CA VAL A 8 -12.00 3.89 -3.36
C VAL A 8 -11.45 4.79 -2.25
N ALA A 9 -12.31 5.21 -1.31
CA ALA A 9 -11.91 6.03 -0.18
C ALA A 9 -10.92 5.31 0.74
N ASP A 10 -11.14 4.02 1.04
CA ASP A 10 -10.21 3.19 1.83
C ASP A 10 -8.85 3.10 1.14
N ARG A 11 -8.81 2.93 -0.19
CA ARG A 11 -7.57 2.92 -0.96
C ARG A 11 -6.80 4.22 -0.86
N GLU A 12 -7.45 5.35 -1.08
CA GLU A 12 -6.81 6.66 -0.96
C GLU A 12 -6.34 6.96 0.46
N LEU A 13 -7.16 6.59 1.47
CA LEU A 13 -6.80 6.77 2.87
C LEU A 13 -5.55 5.95 3.20
N VAL A 14 -5.55 4.67 2.85
CA VAL A 14 -4.43 3.78 3.12
C VAL A 14 -3.20 4.24 2.37
N PHE A 15 -3.32 4.59 1.08
CA PHE A 15 -2.20 5.12 0.30
C PHE A 15 -1.53 6.31 0.98
N LYS A 16 -2.32 7.30 1.45
CA LYS A 16 -1.81 8.45 2.20
C LYS A 16 -1.22 8.10 3.57
N ARG A 17 -1.55 6.94 4.15
CA ARG A 17 -0.93 6.47 5.38
C ARG A 17 0.42 5.82 5.13
N PHE A 18 0.56 5.14 3.98
CA PHE A 18 1.82 4.58 3.54
C PHE A 18 2.76 5.66 3.01
N ASP A 19 2.25 6.65 2.27
CA ASP A 19 2.99 7.82 1.78
C ASP A 19 3.22 8.82 2.94
N LEU A 20 4.29 8.58 3.72
CA LEU A 20 4.60 9.36 4.93
C LEU A 20 5.11 10.76 4.57
N ASN A 21 5.82 10.87 3.45
CA ASN A 21 6.40 12.12 2.99
C ASN A 21 5.42 12.96 2.12
N GLY A 22 4.34 12.36 1.62
CA GLY A 22 3.31 13.00 0.82
C GLY A 22 3.72 13.26 -0.64
N ASP A 23 4.69 12.51 -1.18
CA ASP A 23 5.20 12.69 -2.54
C ASP A 23 4.31 12.04 -3.61
N GLY A 24 3.30 11.28 -3.19
CA GLY A 24 2.37 10.59 -4.08
C GLY A 24 2.86 9.22 -4.54
N GLN A 25 3.90 8.70 -3.90
CA GLN A 25 4.54 7.42 -4.19
C GLN A 25 4.98 6.80 -2.85
N ILE A 26 4.94 5.47 -2.73
CA ILE A 26 5.37 4.79 -1.50
C ILE A 26 6.74 4.19 -1.75
N SER A 27 7.75 4.67 -1.03
CA SER A 27 9.08 4.07 -1.08
C SER A 27 9.13 2.75 -0.30
N SER A 28 10.10 1.88 -0.61
CA SER A 28 10.33 0.64 0.16
C SER A 28 10.55 0.88 1.67
N ALA A 29 11.13 2.02 2.04
CA ALA A 29 11.31 2.41 3.43
C ALA A 29 9.97 2.72 4.12
N GLU A 30 9.12 3.48 3.45
CA GLU A 30 7.78 3.84 3.93
C GLU A 30 6.85 2.63 3.99
N LEU A 31 6.89 1.77 2.97
CA LEU A 31 6.19 0.50 2.97
C LEU A 31 6.60 -0.34 4.20
N GLY A 32 7.89 -0.44 4.47
CA GLY A 32 8.41 -1.20 5.60
C GLY A 32 8.06 -0.63 6.97
N GLU A 33 8.10 0.70 7.14
CA GLU A 33 7.68 1.37 8.38
C GLU A 33 6.20 1.10 8.67
N THR A 34 5.34 1.27 7.65
CA THR A 34 3.89 1.10 7.82
C THR A 34 3.52 -0.36 8.03
N LEU A 35 4.14 -1.30 7.30
CA LEU A 35 3.92 -2.73 7.51
C LEU A 35 4.44 -3.18 8.88
N LYS A 36 5.55 -2.62 9.39
CA LYS A 36 6.03 -2.87 10.75
C LYS A 36 5.03 -2.44 11.82
N MET A 37 4.27 -1.38 11.58
CA MET A 37 3.21 -0.93 12.50
C MET A 37 2.01 -1.89 12.50
N LEU A 38 1.71 -2.51 11.35
CA LEU A 38 0.61 -3.46 11.19
C LEU A 38 0.98 -4.88 11.67
N GLY A 39 2.26 -5.23 11.70
CA GLY A 39 2.76 -6.51 12.20
C GLY A 39 4.30 -6.63 12.12
N SER A 40 4.87 -7.72 12.62
CA SER A 40 6.31 -7.96 12.51
C SER A 40 6.69 -8.51 11.13
N VAL A 41 6.77 -7.64 10.13
CA VAL A 41 7.41 -7.98 8.85
C VAL A 41 8.91 -7.65 8.85
N THR A 42 9.71 -8.47 8.16
CA THR A 42 11.14 -8.23 7.99
C THR A 42 11.41 -7.38 6.75
N SER A 43 12.58 -6.74 6.70
CA SER A 43 13.01 -5.97 5.52
C SER A 43 13.03 -6.82 4.24
N GLU A 44 13.27 -8.13 4.35
CA GLU A 44 13.26 -9.08 3.23
C GLU A 44 11.83 -9.28 2.69
N GLU A 45 10.84 -9.42 3.57
CA GLU A 45 9.43 -9.48 3.15
C GLU A 45 8.97 -8.19 2.50
N VAL A 46 9.40 -7.04 3.03
CA VAL A 46 9.12 -5.73 2.44
C VAL A 46 9.71 -5.64 1.03
N GLN A 47 10.95 -6.10 0.82
CA GLN A 47 11.55 -6.12 -0.51
C GLN A 47 10.82 -7.06 -1.48
N TYR A 48 10.37 -8.22 -0.99
CA TYR A 48 9.61 -9.15 -1.81
C TYR A 48 8.24 -8.56 -2.20
N MET A 49 7.53 -7.96 -1.25
CA MET A 49 6.28 -7.25 -1.51
C MET A 49 6.50 -6.07 -2.46
N MET A 50 7.57 -5.31 -2.24
CA MET A 50 7.93 -4.21 -3.12
C MET A 50 8.12 -4.72 -4.55
N ALA A 51 8.86 -5.80 -4.76
CA ALA A 51 9.08 -6.36 -6.09
C ALA A 51 7.82 -6.96 -6.73
N GLU A 52 6.82 -7.36 -5.94
CA GLU A 52 5.51 -7.77 -6.47
C GLU A 52 4.59 -6.59 -6.80
N LEU A 53 4.79 -5.44 -6.15
CA LEU A 53 3.96 -4.24 -6.30
C LEU A 53 4.52 -3.28 -7.36
N ASP A 54 5.82 -3.06 -7.31
CA ASP A 54 6.62 -2.24 -8.22
C ASP A 54 6.76 -2.97 -9.56
N THR A 55 5.84 -2.66 -10.46
CA THR A 55 5.73 -3.32 -11.76
C THR A 55 6.63 -2.62 -12.80
N ASP A 56 6.90 -1.33 -12.59
CA ASP A 56 7.81 -0.52 -13.42
C ASP A 56 9.29 -0.75 -13.05
N GLY A 57 9.57 -1.16 -11.82
CA GLY A 57 10.91 -1.38 -11.29
C GLY A 57 11.62 -0.09 -10.90
N ASP A 58 10.88 0.98 -10.57
CA ASP A 58 11.46 2.28 -10.21
C ASP A 58 11.86 2.36 -8.73
N GLY A 59 11.49 1.35 -7.93
CA GLY A 59 11.75 1.28 -6.51
C GLY A 59 10.75 2.09 -5.67
N PHE A 60 9.62 2.49 -6.27
CA PHE A 60 8.51 3.14 -5.61
C PHE A 60 7.19 2.45 -6.01
N ILE A 61 6.15 2.63 -5.21
CA ILE A 61 4.80 2.16 -5.55
C ILE A 61 3.96 3.39 -5.84
N SER A 62 3.62 3.58 -7.11
CA SER A 62 2.73 4.64 -7.55
C SER A 62 1.30 4.36 -7.08
N PHE A 63 0.48 5.42 -6.95
CA PHE A 63 -0.94 5.27 -6.61
C PHE A 63 -1.67 4.25 -7.49
N LYS A 64 -1.32 4.19 -8.78
CA LYS A 64 -1.91 3.26 -9.75
C LYS A 64 -1.57 1.79 -9.44
N GLU A 65 -0.30 1.50 -9.13
CA GLU A 65 0.16 0.15 -8.78
C GLU A 65 -0.45 -0.30 -7.46
N PHE A 66 -0.50 0.61 -6.49
CA PHE A 66 -1.20 0.39 -5.25
C PHE A 66 -2.70 0.13 -5.47
N GLU A 67 -3.36 0.85 -6.37
CA GLU A 67 -4.79 0.67 -6.65
C GLU A 67 -5.09 -0.72 -7.23
N GLU A 68 -4.23 -1.22 -8.13
CA GLU A 68 -4.33 -2.57 -8.67
C GLU A 68 -4.14 -3.64 -7.58
N PHE A 69 -3.11 -3.48 -6.75
CA PHE A 69 -2.88 -4.37 -5.62
C PHE A 69 -4.05 -4.37 -4.63
N ALA A 70 -4.53 -3.19 -4.27
CA ALA A 70 -5.64 -3.00 -3.36
C ALA A 70 -6.95 -3.58 -3.92
N ARG A 71 -7.14 -3.52 -5.24
CA ARG A 71 -8.27 -4.16 -5.91
C ARG A 71 -8.20 -5.70 -5.76
N ASN A 72 -7.00 -6.27 -5.82
CA ASN A 72 -6.77 -7.70 -5.58
C ASN A 72 -6.79 -8.09 -4.09
N ASN A 73 -6.42 -7.18 -3.18
CA ASN A 73 -6.25 -7.43 -1.75
C ASN A 73 -7.15 -6.55 -0.87
N ARG A 74 -8.44 -6.49 -1.21
CA ARG A 74 -9.43 -5.66 -0.50
C ARG A 74 -9.53 -5.93 1.01
N GLY A 75 -9.26 -7.16 1.45
CA GLY A 75 -9.26 -7.52 2.87
C GLY A 75 -8.19 -6.74 3.64
N LEU A 76 -6.94 -6.81 3.15
CA LEU A 76 -5.81 -6.13 3.76
C LEU A 76 -6.05 -4.62 3.85
N ILE A 77 -6.51 -3.99 2.76
CA ILE A 77 -6.78 -2.55 2.74
C ILE A 77 -7.82 -2.16 3.79
N LYS A 78 -8.86 -2.97 3.97
CA LYS A 78 -9.88 -2.72 5.00
C LYS A 78 -9.36 -2.92 6.41
N ASP A 79 -8.46 -3.87 6.64
CA ASP A 79 -7.84 -4.05 7.95
C ASP A 79 -6.91 -2.87 8.27
N VAL A 80 -6.08 -2.43 7.31
CA VAL A 80 -5.23 -1.25 7.47
C VAL A 80 -6.07 0.01 7.70
N ALA A 81 -7.11 0.23 6.90
CA ALA A 81 -7.98 1.40 7.04
C ALA A 81 -8.75 1.44 8.38
N LYS A 82 -8.93 0.30 9.05
CA LYS A 82 -9.54 0.22 10.40
C LYS A 82 -8.54 0.40 11.54
N VAL A 83 -7.26 0.09 11.31
CA VAL A 83 -6.20 0.23 12.30
C VAL A 83 -5.83 1.71 12.51
N PHE A 84 -6.00 2.54 11.48
CA PHE A 84 -5.63 3.96 11.46
C PHE A 84 -6.83 4.91 11.37
#